data_AF-A0A419J948-F1
#
_entry.id   AF-A0A419J948-F1
#
_cell.length_a   1.000
_cell.length_b   1.000
_cell.length_c   1.000
_cell.angle_alpha   90.00
_cell.angle_beta   90.00
_cell.angle_gamma   90.00
#
_symmetry.space_group_name_H-M   'P 1'
#
loop_
_entity.id
_entity.type
_entity.pdbx_description
1 polymer ?
#
loop_
_entity_poly.entity_id
_entity_poly.type
_entity_poly.pdbx_seq_one_letter_code
_entity_poly.pdbx_strand_id
1 'polypeptide(L)'
;MSRDGAQQMTGRQTWRHLFTLLKLAEMGAHRRTAKISTEFLAKKLDMSQQTASRHLIELESKGWIKRTITPEGCLIKITDTGVKELKRLYSNLKFLMETAYPPSVTLEGVVFTGLGEGAYYVTRDQYRKQFIEKLGFDPYPGTLNLKLTTEYDVKTRSELEAYPAAWKFKASKTKIEHTGR
;
A
#
# COMPACT_ATOMS: atom_id res chain seq x y z
N MET A 1 -31.62 4.82 -18.20
CA MET A 1 -31.50 5.50 -16.89
C MET A 1 -30.53 4.68 -16.04
N SER A 2 -29.24 5.04 -16.05
CA SER A 2 -28.22 4.36 -15.24
C SER A 2 -27.53 5.42 -14.39
N ARG A 3 -27.80 5.40 -13.09
CA ARG A 3 -27.12 6.23 -12.09
C ARG A 3 -25.92 5.44 -11.55
N ASP A 4 -24.80 5.47 -12.27
CA ASP A 4 -23.49 5.17 -11.68
C ASP A 4 -22.78 6.48 -11.39
N GLY A 5 -23.23 7.13 -10.33
CA GLY A 5 -22.56 8.26 -9.72
C GLY A 5 -21.66 7.75 -8.61
N ALA A 6 -20.44 7.31 -8.95
CA ALA A 6 -19.38 7.16 -7.97
C ALA A 6 -19.04 8.56 -7.42
N GLN A 7 -19.75 9.00 -6.39
CA GLN A 7 -19.51 10.28 -5.73
C GLN A 7 -18.08 10.30 -5.19
N GLN A 8 -17.22 11.09 -5.84
CA GLN A 8 -15.91 11.44 -5.31
C GLN A 8 -16.11 12.13 -3.96
N MET A 9 -15.58 11.52 -2.92
CA MET A 9 -15.72 12.05 -1.58
C MET A 9 -14.76 13.22 -1.34
N THR A 10 -15.24 14.18 -0.55
CA THR A 10 -14.38 15.24 -0.01
C THR A 10 -13.38 14.65 1.00
N GLY A 11 -12.19 15.25 1.11
CA GLY A 11 -11.12 14.73 2.00
C GLY A 11 -11.57 14.48 3.45
N ARG A 12 -12.52 15.28 3.96
CA ARG A 12 -13.08 15.12 5.30
C ARG A 12 -13.85 13.80 5.49
N GLN A 13 -14.56 13.31 4.47
CA GLN A 13 -15.30 12.05 4.55
C GLN A 13 -14.36 10.85 4.56
N THR A 14 -13.25 10.93 3.81
CA THR A 14 -12.25 9.85 3.73
C THR A 14 -11.62 9.56 5.09
N TRP A 15 -11.29 10.60 5.85
CA TRP A 15 -10.73 10.45 7.19
C TRP A 15 -11.68 9.79 8.20
N ARG A 16 -12.98 10.09 8.14
CA ARG A 16 -13.99 9.48 9.03
C ARG A 16 -14.12 7.98 8.78
N HIS A 17 -14.11 7.55 7.52
CA HIS A 17 -14.13 6.14 7.15
C HIS A 17 -12.85 5.43 7.56
N LEU A 18 -11.70 6.05 7.33
CA LEU A 18 -10.42 5.49 7.73
C LEU A 18 -10.32 5.31 9.26
N PHE A 19 -10.81 6.29 10.03
CA PHE A 19 -10.88 6.19 11.49
C PHE A 19 -11.82 5.06 11.94
N THR A 20 -12.98 4.92 11.29
CA THR A 20 -13.91 3.81 11.56
C THR A 20 -13.26 2.46 11.25
N LEU A 21 -12.56 2.36 10.12
CA LEU A 21 -11.84 1.15 9.73
C LEU A 21 -10.73 0.80 10.73
N LEU A 22 -9.99 1.80 11.23
CA LEU A 22 -8.98 1.62 12.28
C LEU A 22 -9.61 1.08 13.57
N LYS A 23 -10.76 1.62 14.01
CA LYS A 23 -11.47 1.09 15.18
C LYS A 23 -11.94 -0.35 14.99
N LEU A 24 -12.45 -0.70 13.82
CA LEU A 24 -12.78 -2.10 13.51
C LEU A 24 -11.53 -2.99 13.56
N ALA A 25 -10.37 -2.49 13.12
CA ALA A 25 -9.11 -3.22 13.20
C ALA A 25 -8.65 -3.43 14.65
N GLU A 26 -8.74 -2.42 15.52
CA GLU A 26 -8.51 -2.52 16.97
C GLU A 26 -9.40 -3.60 17.60
N MET A 27 -10.63 -3.74 17.12
CA MET A 27 -11.60 -4.77 17.56
C MET A 27 -11.32 -6.16 16.97
N GLY A 28 -10.24 -6.32 16.22
CA GLY A 28 -9.78 -7.61 15.68
C GLY A 28 -10.36 -8.01 14.32
N ALA A 29 -11.17 -7.14 13.69
CA ALA A 29 -11.83 -7.44 12.42
C ALA A 29 -10.86 -7.63 11.23
N HIS A 30 -9.58 -7.23 11.37
CA HIS A 30 -8.54 -7.50 10.38
C HIS A 30 -8.03 -8.95 10.42
N ARG A 31 -8.04 -9.61 11.59
CA ARG A 31 -7.53 -10.98 11.75
C ARG A 31 -8.62 -12.03 11.62
N ARG A 32 -9.82 -11.75 12.14
CA ARG A 32 -10.96 -12.67 12.14
C ARG A 32 -12.26 -11.96 11.79
N THR A 33 -13.32 -12.72 11.52
CA THR A 33 -14.68 -12.18 11.50
C THR A 33 -15.08 -11.86 12.94
N ALA A 34 -15.36 -10.60 13.23
CA ALA A 34 -15.66 -10.11 14.56
C ALA A 34 -17.15 -9.80 14.70
N LYS A 35 -17.79 -10.26 15.77
CA LYS A 35 -19.16 -9.88 16.12
C LYS A 35 -19.15 -8.52 16.82
N ILE A 36 -19.72 -7.52 16.17
CA ILE A 36 -19.68 -6.12 16.58
C ILE A 36 -21.10 -5.56 16.43
N SER A 37 -21.73 -5.15 17.53
CA SER A 37 -23.00 -4.42 17.43
C SER A 37 -22.73 -2.97 17.00
N THR A 38 -23.66 -2.41 16.24
CA THR A 38 -23.56 -1.01 15.79
C THR A 38 -23.57 -0.04 16.97
N GLU A 39 -24.30 -0.35 18.05
CA GLU A 39 -24.30 0.43 19.29
C GLU A 39 -22.93 0.44 19.98
N PHE A 40 -22.29 -0.73 20.06
CA PHE A 40 -20.96 -0.83 20.65
C PHE A 40 -19.93 -0.07 19.82
N LEU A 41 -20.00 -0.17 18.50
CA LEU A 41 -19.16 0.61 17.58
C LEU A 41 -19.38 2.12 17.74
N ALA A 42 -20.64 2.55 17.83
CA ALA A 42 -21.01 3.96 18.00
C ALA A 42 -20.45 4.54 19.31
N LYS A 43 -20.55 3.79 20.41
CA LYS A 43 -19.94 4.16 21.71
C LYS A 43 -18.42 4.28 21.62
N LYS A 44 -17.75 3.39 20.88
CA LYS A 44 -16.29 3.43 20.70
C LYS A 44 -15.81 4.58 19.81
N LEU A 45 -16.68 5.07 18.93
CA LEU A 45 -16.40 6.15 18.01
C LEU A 45 -16.94 7.52 18.48
N ASP A 46 -17.55 7.57 19.66
CA ASP A 46 -18.23 8.74 20.22
C ASP A 46 -19.19 9.40 19.21
N MET A 47 -20.12 8.59 18.68
CA MET A 47 -21.11 9.04 17.70
C MET A 47 -22.46 8.34 17.89
N SER A 48 -23.48 8.80 17.16
CA SER A 48 -24.79 8.14 17.17
C SER A 48 -24.75 6.79 16.45
N GLN A 49 -25.60 5.86 16.89
CA GLN A 49 -25.76 4.54 16.27
C GLN A 49 -26.10 4.64 14.77
N GLN A 50 -26.94 5.60 14.37
CA GLN A 50 -27.31 5.82 12.97
C GLN A 50 -26.10 6.27 12.13
N THR A 51 -25.21 7.07 12.70
CA THR A 51 -23.98 7.51 12.02
C THR A 51 -23.00 6.35 11.88
N ALA A 52 -22.81 5.56 12.94
CA ALA A 52 -21.97 4.36 12.87
C ALA A 52 -22.52 3.34 11.84
N SER A 53 -23.84 3.15 11.80
CA SER A 53 -24.50 2.31 10.79
C SER A 53 -24.21 2.80 9.37
N ARG A 54 -24.33 4.11 9.13
CA ARG A 54 -24.02 4.73 7.83
C ARG A 54 -22.57 4.51 7.43
N HIS A 55 -21.62 4.70 8.33
CA HIS A 55 -20.22 4.44 8.05
C HIS A 55 -19.97 2.97 7.68
N LEU A 56 -20.63 2.01 8.34
CA LEU A 56 -20.50 0.59 7.99
C LEU A 56 -21.03 0.29 6.58
N ILE A 57 -22.14 0.90 6.17
CA ILE A 57 -22.68 0.79 4.81
C ILE A 57 -21.67 1.36 3.80
N GLU A 58 -21.11 2.54 4.09
CA GLU A 58 -20.16 3.22 3.20
C GLU A 58 -18.80 2.50 3.12
N LEU A 59 -18.37 1.82 4.20
CA LEU A 59 -17.17 0.98 4.19
C LEU A 59 -17.39 -0.31 3.39
N GLU A 60 -18.59 -0.91 3.47
CA GLU A 60 -18.96 -2.09 2.69
C GLU A 60 -19.08 -1.75 1.20
N SER A 61 -19.70 -0.63 0.84
CA SER A 61 -19.83 -0.20 -0.57
C SER A 61 -18.48 0.06 -1.24
N LYS A 62 -17.46 0.48 -0.46
CA LYS A 62 -16.07 0.60 -0.91
C LYS A 62 -15.32 -0.73 -0.98
N GLY A 63 -15.93 -1.80 -0.51
CA GLY A 63 -15.32 -3.11 -0.36
C GLY A 63 -14.23 -3.17 0.69
N TRP A 64 -14.11 -2.20 1.62
CA TRP A 64 -13.10 -2.20 2.69
C TRP A 64 -13.45 -3.18 3.81
N ILE A 65 -14.74 -3.51 3.95
CA ILE A 65 -15.22 -4.54 4.87
C ILE A 65 -16.23 -5.45 4.15
N LYS A 66 -16.39 -6.66 4.67
CA LYS A 66 -17.56 -7.51 4.47
C LYS A 66 -18.35 -7.56 5.76
N ARG A 67 -19.67 -7.50 5.67
CA ARG A 67 -20.54 -7.64 6.82
C ARG A 67 -21.67 -8.63 6.60
N THR A 68 -22.12 -9.25 7.68
CA THR A 68 -23.30 -10.11 7.71
C THR A 68 -24.13 -9.72 8.92
N ILE A 69 -25.38 -9.32 8.66
CA ILE A 69 -26.31 -8.92 9.72
C ILE A 69 -26.91 -10.19 10.33
N THR A 70 -26.90 -10.28 11.66
CA THR A 70 -27.48 -11.37 12.43
C THR A 70 -28.42 -10.81 13.50
N PRO A 71 -29.35 -11.61 14.07
CA PRO A 71 -30.23 -11.16 15.15
C PRO A 71 -29.47 -10.65 16.39
N GLU A 72 -28.25 -11.11 16.59
CA GLU A 72 -27.44 -10.82 17.77
C GLU A 72 -26.32 -9.78 17.52
N GLY A 73 -26.29 -9.17 16.33
CA GLY A 73 -25.30 -8.16 15.94
C GLY A 73 -24.79 -8.27 14.51
N CYS A 74 -23.72 -7.54 14.19
CA CYS A 74 -23.12 -7.54 12.86
C CYS A 74 -21.80 -8.31 12.88
N LEU A 75 -21.66 -9.32 12.03
CA LEU A 75 -20.39 -9.99 11.80
C LEU A 75 -19.60 -9.19 10.78
N ILE A 76 -18.42 -8.69 11.15
CA ILE A 76 -17.62 -7.80 10.31
C ILE A 76 -16.22 -8.39 10.11
N LYS A 77 -15.75 -8.41 8.87
CA LYS A 77 -14.37 -8.77 8.49
C LYS A 77 -13.81 -7.68 7.58
N ILE A 78 -12.64 -7.17 7.92
CA ILE A 78 -11.91 -6.26 7.03
C ILE A 78 -11.33 -7.07 5.87
N THR A 79 -11.52 -6.58 4.65
CA THR A 79 -11.04 -7.21 3.41
C THR A 79 -9.58 -6.87 3.14
N ASP A 80 -8.96 -7.52 2.15
CA ASP A 80 -7.59 -7.19 1.76
C ASP A 80 -7.45 -5.75 1.25
N THR A 81 -8.47 -5.20 0.59
CA THR A 81 -8.49 -3.79 0.19
C THR A 81 -8.58 -2.88 1.40
N GLY A 82 -9.38 -3.20 2.41
CA GLY A 82 -9.39 -2.46 3.68
C GLY A 82 -8.05 -2.55 4.43
N VAL A 83 -7.39 -3.71 4.43
CA VAL A 83 -6.05 -3.86 5.02
C VAL A 83 -5.01 -3.01 4.26
N LYS A 84 -5.08 -2.93 2.93
CA LYS A 84 -4.21 -2.05 2.13
C LYS A 84 -4.37 -0.59 2.53
N GLU A 85 -5.59 -0.13 2.83
CA GLU A 85 -5.85 1.22 3.30
C GLU A 85 -5.22 1.51 4.66
N LEU A 86 -5.30 0.56 5.60
CA LEU A 86 -4.60 0.67 6.89
C LEU A 86 -3.08 0.68 6.73
N LYS A 87 -2.53 -0.16 5.83
CA LYS A 87 -1.10 -0.15 5.52
C LYS A 87 -0.66 1.19 4.94
N ARG A 88 -1.44 1.78 4.03
CA ARG A 88 -1.18 3.11 3.47
C ARG A 88 -1.16 4.18 4.56
N LEU A 89 -2.12 4.16 5.47
CA LEU A 89 -2.11 5.07 6.63
C LEU A 89 -0.84 4.91 7.47
N TYR A 90 -0.47 3.67 7.78
CA TYR A 90 0.75 3.37 8.53
C TYR A 90 2.01 3.87 7.81
N SER A 91 2.17 3.59 6.52
CA SER A 91 3.30 4.06 5.72
C SER A 91 3.41 5.59 5.71
N ASN A 92 2.29 6.29 5.57
CA ASN A 92 2.27 7.76 5.62
C ASN A 92 2.68 8.29 7.00
N LEU A 93 2.17 7.69 8.08
CA LEU A 93 2.56 8.07 9.44
C LEU A 93 4.03 7.76 9.70
N LYS A 94 4.51 6.57 9.30
CA LYS A 94 5.92 6.18 9.37
C LYS A 94 6.79 7.20 8.66
N PHE A 95 6.45 7.58 7.43
CA PHE A 95 7.17 8.59 6.66
C PHE A 95 7.21 9.97 7.34
N LEU A 96 6.09 10.42 7.90
CA LEU A 96 6.01 11.73 8.57
C LEU A 96 6.75 11.77 9.92
N MET A 97 6.76 10.65 10.64
CA MET A 97 7.34 10.57 11.99
C MET A 97 8.81 10.17 11.98
N GLU A 98 9.21 9.29 11.07
CA GLU A 98 10.61 8.91 10.90
C GLU A 98 11.28 9.97 10.04
N THR A 99 11.76 11.04 10.68
CA THR A 99 12.53 12.15 10.09
C THR A 99 13.79 11.68 9.34
N ALA A 100 14.19 10.43 9.53
CA ALA A 100 15.28 9.80 8.82
C ALA A 100 14.74 9.17 7.52
N TYR A 101 14.79 9.92 6.43
CA TYR A 101 15.13 9.28 5.16
C TYR A 101 16.38 8.45 5.44
N PRO A 102 16.37 7.11 5.29
CA PRO A 102 17.63 6.40 5.37
C PRO A 102 18.54 7.07 4.33
N PRO A 103 19.72 7.59 4.74
CA PRO A 103 20.59 8.35 3.82
C PRO A 103 20.98 7.51 2.60
N SER A 104 20.89 6.19 2.74
CA SER A 104 20.96 5.20 1.68
C SER A 104 20.22 3.94 2.08
N VAL A 105 19.66 3.24 1.08
CA VAL A 105 19.11 1.89 1.24
C VAL A 105 19.94 0.94 0.38
N THR A 106 20.40 -0.15 0.96
CA THR A 106 21.12 -1.21 0.25
C THR A 106 20.16 -2.37 -0.01
N LEU A 107 20.08 -2.79 -1.27
CA LEU A 107 19.36 -3.99 -1.69
C LEU A 107 20.35 -4.94 -2.34
N GLU A 108 20.35 -6.19 -1.89
CA GLU A 108 21.15 -7.26 -2.48
C GLU A 108 20.27 -8.24 -3.27
N GLY A 109 20.83 -8.78 -4.36
CA GLY A 109 20.12 -9.71 -5.21
C GLY A 109 20.99 -10.31 -6.29
N VAL A 110 20.44 -11.32 -6.95
CA VAL A 110 21.09 -12.02 -8.04
C VAL A 110 20.68 -11.38 -9.36
N VAL A 111 21.67 -10.96 -10.15
CA VAL A 111 21.44 -10.46 -11.51
C VAL A 111 20.93 -11.61 -12.37
N PHE A 112 19.87 -11.37 -13.14
CA PHE A 112 19.35 -12.35 -14.07
C PHE A 112 18.94 -11.71 -15.40
N THR A 113 18.96 -12.52 -16.46
CA THR A 113 18.50 -12.10 -17.79
C THR A 113 16.97 -12.15 -17.85
N GLY A 114 16.35 -11.04 -18.23
CA GLY A 114 14.91 -10.97 -18.50
C GLY A 114 14.60 -11.14 -19.99
N LEU A 115 13.33 -10.96 -20.37
CA LEU A 115 12.87 -11.06 -21.77
C LEU A 115 13.32 -9.90 -22.67
N GLY A 116 14.03 -8.90 -22.14
CA GLY A 116 14.51 -7.74 -22.89
C GLY A 116 13.48 -6.60 -23.06
N GLU A 117 12.25 -6.77 -22.56
CA GLU A 117 11.17 -5.78 -22.71
C GLU A 117 11.48 -4.42 -22.05
N GLY A 118 12.32 -4.39 -21.02
CA GLY A 118 12.73 -3.15 -20.36
C GLY A 118 13.41 -2.16 -21.32
N ALA A 119 14.19 -2.66 -22.29
CA ALA A 119 14.84 -1.83 -23.30
C ALA A 119 13.81 -1.03 -24.12
N TYR A 120 12.71 -1.68 -24.52
CA TYR A 120 11.65 -1.07 -25.30
C TYR A 120 11.02 0.17 -24.62
N TYR A 121 10.79 0.10 -23.30
CA TYR A 121 10.25 1.23 -22.54
C TYR A 121 11.26 2.35 -22.37
N VAL A 122 12.52 2.00 -22.10
CA VAL A 122 13.58 2.97 -21.82
C VAL A 122 13.98 3.75 -23.08
N THR A 123 13.95 3.11 -24.26
CA THR A 123 14.33 3.75 -25.54
C THR A 123 13.22 4.54 -26.20
N ARG A 124 11.98 4.44 -25.73
CA ARG A 124 10.85 5.22 -26.27
C ARG A 124 11.04 6.70 -25.93
N ASP A 125 11.03 7.57 -26.94
CA ASP A 125 11.29 9.01 -26.81
C ASP A 125 10.50 9.69 -25.68
N GLN A 126 9.23 9.34 -25.52
CA GLN A 126 8.35 9.90 -24.48
C GLN A 126 8.82 9.58 -23.06
N TYR A 127 9.38 8.39 -22.83
CA TYR A 127 9.93 8.00 -21.53
C TYR A 127 11.37 8.49 -21.36
N ARG A 128 12.19 8.38 -22.42
CA ARG A 128 13.56 8.89 -22.45
C ARG A 128 13.64 10.37 -22.10
N LYS A 129 12.76 11.20 -22.67
CA LYS A 129 12.65 12.63 -22.32
C LYS A 129 12.33 12.83 -20.83
N GLN A 130 11.42 12.05 -20.27
CA GLN A 130 11.09 12.14 -18.84
C GLN A 130 12.25 11.71 -17.93
N PHE A 131 13.05 10.71 -18.34
CA PHE A 131 14.25 10.34 -17.59
C PHE A 131 15.26 11.50 -17.56
N ILE A 132 15.49 12.14 -18.70
CA ILE A 132 16.38 13.31 -18.78
C ILE A 132 15.84 14.48 -17.95
N GLU A 133 14.56 14.82 -18.10
CA GLU A 133 13.92 15.94 -17.39
C GLU A 133 13.86 15.72 -15.87
N LYS A 134 13.51 14.52 -15.41
CA LYS A 134 13.25 14.24 -13.98
C LYS A 134 14.47 13.73 -13.23
N LEU A 135 15.37 13.00 -13.90
CA LEU A 135 16.52 12.35 -13.26
C LEU A 135 17.86 12.92 -13.71
N GLY A 136 17.90 13.73 -14.78
CA GLY A 136 19.10 14.44 -15.23
C GLY A 136 20.12 13.55 -15.93
N PHE A 137 19.72 12.38 -16.44
CA PHE A 137 20.61 11.51 -17.22
C PHE A 137 19.90 10.91 -18.42
N ASP A 138 20.70 10.57 -19.43
CA ASP A 138 20.25 9.84 -20.61
C ASP A 138 20.36 8.32 -20.37
N PRO A 139 19.25 7.56 -20.32
CA PRO A 139 19.31 6.18 -19.89
C PRO A 139 19.96 5.26 -20.94
N TYR A 140 20.71 4.27 -20.46
CA TYR A 140 21.17 3.14 -21.29
C TYR A 140 19.96 2.38 -21.86
N PRO A 141 20.01 1.87 -23.10
CA PRO A 141 18.89 1.16 -23.75
C PRO A 141 18.65 -0.25 -23.18
N GLY A 142 18.30 -0.33 -21.89
CA GLY A 142 18.08 -1.59 -21.19
C GLY A 142 17.81 -1.38 -19.70
N THR A 143 17.51 -2.48 -19.01
CA THR A 143 17.28 -2.51 -17.57
C THR A 143 18.14 -3.57 -16.91
N LEU A 144 18.63 -3.28 -15.70
CA LEU A 144 19.28 -4.28 -14.85
C LEU A 144 18.19 -4.98 -14.02
N ASN A 145 18.01 -6.28 -14.21
CA ASN A 145 17.08 -7.06 -13.39
C ASN A 145 17.82 -7.67 -12.21
N LEU A 146 17.29 -7.44 -11.01
CA LEU A 146 17.79 -8.00 -9.75
C LEU A 146 16.70 -8.85 -9.11
N LYS A 147 17.01 -10.10 -8.79
CA LYS A 147 16.16 -10.98 -8.00
C LYS A 147 16.58 -10.87 -6.54
N LEU A 148 15.74 -10.27 -5.71
CA LEU A 148 15.98 -10.17 -4.26
C LEU A 148 15.83 -11.56 -3.63
N THR A 149 16.82 -11.98 -2.85
CA THR A 149 16.90 -13.35 -2.30
C THR A 149 16.64 -13.43 -0.80
N THR A 150 16.71 -12.31 -0.08
CA THR A 150 16.48 -12.28 1.37
C THR A 150 15.13 -11.64 1.72
N GLU A 151 14.50 -12.09 2.81
CA GLU A 151 13.27 -11.47 3.33
C GLU A 151 13.48 -9.99 3.69
N TYR A 152 14.69 -9.66 4.17
CA TYR A 152 15.09 -8.30 4.48
C TYR A 152 15.04 -7.40 3.24
N ASP A 153 15.64 -7.82 2.12
CA ASP A 153 15.66 -7.05 0.88
C ASP A 153 14.25 -6.91 0.28
N VAL A 154 13.45 -7.98 0.29
CA VAL A 154 12.06 -7.96 -0.20
C VAL A 154 11.22 -6.98 0.62
N LYS A 155 11.33 -7.02 1.94
CA LYS A 155 10.63 -6.09 2.84
C LYS A 155 11.08 -4.66 2.60
N THR A 156 12.38 -4.43 2.52
CA THR A 156 12.98 -3.11 2.30
C THR A 156 12.51 -2.52 0.96
N ARG A 157 12.49 -3.32 -0.12
CA ARG A 157 11.93 -2.90 -1.41
C ARG A 157 10.45 -2.54 -1.33
N SER A 158 9.66 -3.25 -0.52
CA SER A 158 8.25 -2.89 -0.30
C SER A 158 8.11 -1.58 0.49
N GLU A 159 9.00 -1.31 1.42
CA GLU A 159 9.01 -0.05 2.18
C GLU A 159 9.40 1.14 1.29
N LEU A 160 10.29 0.95 0.31
CA LEU A 160 10.65 1.98 -0.67
C LEU A 160 9.45 2.54 -1.45
N GLU A 161 8.37 1.76 -1.64
CA GLU A 161 7.14 2.22 -2.31
C GLU A 161 6.42 3.34 -1.54
N ALA A 162 6.70 3.50 -0.25
CA ALA A 162 6.12 4.55 0.58
C ALA A 162 6.79 5.92 0.38
N TYR A 163 7.92 5.97 -0.32
CA TYR A 163 8.72 7.17 -0.49
C TYR A 163 8.58 7.75 -1.91
N PRO A 164 8.79 9.07 -2.09
CA PRO A 164 8.81 9.70 -3.41
C PRO A 164 9.81 9.03 -4.36
N ALA A 165 9.47 8.98 -5.66
CA ALA A 165 10.28 8.36 -6.71
C ALA A 165 11.51 9.22 -7.12
N ALA A 166 12.37 9.57 -6.17
CA ALA A 166 13.57 10.38 -6.38
C ALA A 166 14.80 9.73 -5.72
N TRP A 167 15.22 8.58 -6.25
CA TRP A 167 16.34 7.80 -5.72
C TRP A 167 17.54 7.86 -6.66
N LYS A 168 18.74 8.04 -6.08
CA LYS A 168 20.01 7.85 -6.80
C LYS A 168 20.51 6.43 -6.51
N PHE A 169 20.82 5.68 -7.56
CA PHE A 169 21.33 4.32 -7.43
C PHE A 169 22.86 4.31 -7.52
N LYS A 170 23.50 3.59 -6.60
CA LYS A 170 24.91 3.21 -6.70
C LYS A 170 24.97 1.68 -6.74
N ALA A 171 25.50 1.13 -7.82
CA ALA A 171 25.63 -0.32 -7.97
C ALA A 171 27.07 -0.76 -7.64
N SER A 172 27.19 -1.88 -6.94
CA SER A 172 28.43 -2.63 -6.75
C SER A 172 28.19 -4.10 -7.11
N LYS A 173 29.25 -4.80 -7.50
CA LYS A 173 29.19 -6.24 -7.82
C LYS A 173 30.14 -6.98 -6.90
N THR A 174 29.63 -8.01 -6.23
CA THR A 174 30.42 -8.96 -5.46
C THR A 174 30.45 -10.30 -6.21
N LYS A 175 31.64 -10.89 -6.38
CA LYS A 175 31.78 -12.22 -6.99
C LYS A 175 31.43 -13.26 -5.92
N ILE A 176 30.33 -13.98 -6.09
CA ILE A 176 30.00 -15.10 -5.21
C ILE A 176 30.80 -16.29 -5.71
N GLU A 177 31.85 -16.66 -5.00
CA GLU A 177 32.59 -17.89 -5.28
C GLU A 177 31.74 -19.09 -4.87
N HIS A 178 31.30 -19.87 -5.86
CA HIS A 178 30.78 -21.21 -5.58
C HIS A 178 31.96 -22.09 -5.18
N THR A 179 32.13 -22.32 -3.89
CA THR A 179 32.90 -23.45 -3.37
C THR A 179 32.09 -24.72 -3.65
N GLY A 180 32.26 -25.26 -4.86
CA GLY A 180 31.69 -26.54 -5.24
C GLY A 180 32.36 -27.67 -4.44
N ARG A 181 31.53 -28.52 -3.82
CA ARG A 181 31.81 -29.95 -3.64
C ARG A 181 31.30 -30.70 -4.85
#